data_AF-A0A1T5HFP3-F1
#
_entry.id   AF-A0A1T5HFP3-F1
#
_cell.length_a   1.000
_cell.length_b   1.000
_cell.length_c   1.000
_cell.angle_alpha   90.00
_cell.angle_beta   90.00
_cell.angle_gamma   90.00
#
_symmetry.space_group_name_H-M   'P 1'
#
loop_
_entity.id
_entity.type
_entity.pdbx_description
1 polymer ?
#
loop_
_entity_poly.entity_id
_entity_poly.type
_entity_poly.pdbx_seq_one_letter_code
_entity_poly.pdbx_strand_id
1 'polypeptide(L)'
;MNEKIWYDIKMTSANTPSPFVVSASSTFSSAYDGWKAFDGLLVNDGGNARWLTSNGTKTGHITIKLDQLRIINLIRIDMSQSGATLFPTQMAIHGSNDGATFKKIASFNRPIENISEQEFNNNTPYLYYRIEILANNGGAYTGLTEVKLGYVNQKKSINKTLILHDGEYKKCVPLSPEKQEVWSDDSVNIVQKMTSNNSANQIAYMSYGGGSVNTRVGSAFNAFDYASNSNIVRTSVSPKGFLSIVFNEGKEIGAYSLYGEVRSSADPRDFTLEGSNDTTNGEDGNWTVVDTRVNVSYQMNIWKRFELNESVSYKAYRLNITRTYSPNSDAVIISEIMFHPPKKLLSPYEPEKKSHWKVVSDALPNEDLFISEGMDNLSPLLDRKVTELEPLPMTNKSEISNGDVGKVFSKTLDLKKYFDIRSIRIEVK
;
A
#
# COMPACT_ATOMS: atom_id res chain seq x y z
N MET A 1 -15.84 -2.86 1.37
CA MET A 1 -14.90 -1.91 0.73
C MET A 1 -15.28 -0.51 1.19
N ASN A 2 -14.30 0.33 1.50
CA ASN A 2 -14.58 1.74 1.81
C ASN A 2 -14.97 2.45 0.51
N GLU A 3 -16.03 3.26 0.55
CA GLU A 3 -16.49 4.02 -0.60
C GLU A 3 -15.61 5.26 -0.79
N LYS A 4 -15.09 5.45 -2.02
CA LYS A 4 -14.30 6.62 -2.40
C LYS A 4 -15.19 7.62 -3.09
N ILE A 5 -15.27 8.84 -2.55
CA ILE A 5 -16.05 9.94 -3.11
C ILE A 5 -15.07 11.01 -3.59
N TRP A 6 -15.15 11.37 -4.87
CA TRP A 6 -14.34 12.44 -5.46
C TRP A 6 -15.14 13.74 -5.52
N TYR A 7 -14.51 14.85 -5.18
CA TYR A 7 -15.12 16.16 -5.37
C TYR A 7 -15.01 16.56 -6.84
N ASP A 8 -16.13 16.97 -7.44
CA ASP A 8 -16.18 17.42 -8.83
C ASP A 8 -15.68 18.87 -8.92
N ILE A 9 -14.37 19.00 -9.14
CA ILE A 9 -13.69 20.28 -9.33
C ILE A 9 -13.26 20.32 -10.79
N LYS A 10 -13.88 21.20 -11.58
CA LYS A 10 -13.59 21.40 -13.01
C LYS A 10 -13.46 22.89 -13.29
N MET A 11 -12.29 23.44 -13.01
CA MET A 11 -12.00 24.86 -13.15
C MET A 11 -11.78 25.25 -14.61
N THR A 12 -12.24 26.45 -14.99
CA THR A 12 -11.97 27.07 -16.30
C THR A 12 -11.16 28.36 -16.17
N SER A 13 -10.96 28.86 -14.96
CA SER A 13 -10.05 29.96 -14.61
C SER A 13 -9.69 29.89 -13.12
N ALA A 14 -8.85 30.81 -12.64
CA ALA A 14 -8.44 30.87 -11.22
C ALA A 14 -9.61 31.06 -10.22
N ASN A 15 -10.78 31.48 -10.68
CA ASN A 15 -11.95 31.79 -9.86
C ASN A 15 -13.26 31.25 -10.44
N THR A 16 -13.20 30.34 -11.42
CA THR A 16 -14.38 29.78 -12.10
C THR A 16 -14.27 28.26 -12.18
N PRO A 17 -15.34 27.50 -11.83
CA PRO A 17 -16.63 27.99 -11.35
C PRO A 17 -16.55 28.51 -9.91
N SER A 18 -17.30 29.58 -9.63
CA SER A 18 -17.54 30.00 -8.25
C SER A 18 -18.23 28.86 -7.51
N PRO A 19 -17.90 28.61 -6.23
CA PRO A 19 -17.04 29.40 -5.32
C PRO A 19 -15.56 28.95 -5.26
N PHE A 20 -15.09 28.11 -6.17
CA PHE A 20 -13.70 27.66 -6.15
C PHE A 20 -12.75 28.80 -6.52
N VAL A 21 -11.68 28.94 -5.74
CA VAL A 21 -10.61 29.90 -6.00
C VAL A 21 -9.28 29.19 -5.82
N VAL A 22 -8.39 29.28 -6.80
CA VAL A 22 -7.06 28.69 -6.71
C VAL A 22 -5.98 29.76 -6.81
N SER A 23 -4.93 29.59 -6.04
CA SER A 23 -3.70 30.38 -6.13
C SER A 23 -2.50 29.44 -6.19
N ALA A 24 -1.42 29.91 -6.79
CA ALA A 24 -0.14 29.20 -6.85
C ALA A 24 0.95 30.06 -6.21
N SER A 25 1.98 29.40 -5.66
CA SER A 25 3.17 30.07 -5.14
C SER A 25 3.94 30.82 -6.22
N SER A 26 3.94 30.25 -7.43
CA SER A 26 4.47 30.85 -8.64
C SER A 26 3.92 30.13 -9.87
N THR A 27 4.05 30.76 -11.02
CA THR A 27 3.63 30.18 -12.31
C THR A 27 4.70 30.42 -13.37
N PHE A 28 4.97 29.43 -14.22
CA PHE A 28 5.89 29.57 -15.37
C PHE A 28 5.45 30.66 -16.35
N SER A 29 4.17 30.66 -16.71
CA SER A 29 3.47 31.69 -17.51
C SER A 29 1.97 31.49 -17.36
N SER A 30 1.13 32.40 -17.87
CA SER A 30 -0.33 32.25 -17.83
C SER A 30 -0.86 30.97 -18.51
N ALA A 31 -0.06 30.36 -19.39
CA ALA A 31 -0.38 29.06 -19.97
C ALA A 31 -0.32 27.90 -18.96
N TYR A 32 0.31 28.08 -17.80
CA TYR A 32 0.53 27.05 -16.79
C TYR A 32 -0.03 27.44 -15.41
N ASP A 33 -1.07 28.26 -15.36
CA ASP A 33 -1.71 28.70 -14.11
C ASP A 33 -2.25 27.55 -13.24
N GLY A 34 -2.34 27.82 -11.92
CA GLY A 34 -2.72 26.83 -10.91
C GLY A 34 -4.06 26.11 -11.15
N TRP A 35 -5.03 26.77 -11.78
CA TRP A 35 -6.35 26.19 -12.05
C TRP A 35 -6.33 25.05 -13.06
N LYS A 36 -5.29 24.98 -13.89
CA LYS A 36 -5.09 23.90 -14.85
C LYS A 36 -4.76 22.57 -14.22
N ALA A 37 -4.40 22.55 -12.92
CA ALA A 37 -4.29 21.32 -12.17
C ALA A 37 -5.65 20.76 -11.73
N PHE A 38 -6.75 21.46 -12.00
CA PHE A 38 -8.11 21.13 -11.58
C PHE A 38 -9.12 21.31 -12.72
N ASP A 39 -8.69 21.31 -13.99
CA ASP A 39 -9.56 21.53 -15.14
C ASP A 39 -10.15 20.22 -15.70
N GLY A 40 -9.66 19.08 -15.22
CA GLY A 40 -10.09 17.75 -15.66
C GLY A 40 -9.40 17.27 -16.92
N LEU A 41 -8.40 17.99 -17.44
CA LEU A 41 -7.77 17.73 -18.73
C LEU A 41 -6.36 17.20 -18.53
N LEU A 42 -6.08 16.02 -19.10
CA LEU A 42 -4.70 15.49 -19.12
C LEU A 42 -3.89 16.05 -20.31
N VAL A 43 -4.58 16.49 -21.36
CA VAL A 43 -3.99 17.04 -22.58
C VAL A 43 -4.82 18.24 -23.04
N ASN A 44 -4.14 19.32 -23.41
CA ASN A 44 -4.73 20.51 -24.04
C ASN A 44 -4.10 20.70 -25.42
N ASP A 45 -4.82 21.36 -26.33
CA ASP A 45 -4.27 21.80 -27.61
C ASP A 45 -3.08 22.75 -27.33
N GLY A 46 -1.87 22.29 -27.63
CA GLY A 46 -0.62 22.99 -27.31
C GLY A 46 0.12 22.55 -26.03
N GLY A 47 -0.32 21.49 -25.35
CA GLY A 47 0.49 20.83 -24.31
C GLY A 47 0.50 21.50 -22.93
N ASN A 48 -0.47 22.39 -22.64
CA ASN A 48 -0.51 23.24 -21.44
C ASN A 48 -1.70 22.90 -20.49
N ALA A 49 -1.93 21.63 -20.22
CA ALA A 49 -2.97 21.12 -19.30
C ALA A 49 -2.40 20.86 -17.91
N ARG A 50 -1.64 21.82 -17.37
CA ARG A 50 -0.95 21.63 -16.09
C ARG A 50 -0.62 22.94 -15.46
N TRP A 51 -0.44 22.91 -14.14
CA TRP A 51 0.29 23.94 -13.43
C TRP A 51 1.79 23.67 -13.47
N LEU A 52 2.61 24.71 -13.64
CA LEU A 52 4.07 24.67 -13.48
C LEU A 52 4.55 25.85 -12.65
N THR A 53 5.54 25.62 -11.79
CA THR A 53 6.26 26.68 -11.08
C THR A 53 7.07 27.56 -12.06
N SER A 54 7.45 28.76 -11.61
CA SER A 54 8.40 29.62 -12.32
C SER A 54 9.69 28.88 -12.71
N ASN A 55 10.28 29.25 -13.85
CA ASN A 55 11.54 28.64 -14.30
C ASN A 55 12.62 28.75 -13.22
N GLY A 56 13.38 27.66 -12.99
CA GLY A 56 14.38 27.57 -11.93
C GLY A 56 13.84 27.25 -10.53
N THR A 57 12.51 27.11 -10.35
CA THR A 57 11.89 26.88 -9.04
C THR A 57 11.47 25.41 -8.88
N LYS A 58 12.23 24.64 -8.10
CA LYS A 58 12.05 23.18 -7.97
C LYS A 58 10.98 22.73 -6.96
N THR A 59 10.44 23.67 -6.20
CA THR A 59 9.39 23.46 -5.19
C THR A 59 8.30 24.51 -5.37
N GLY A 60 7.14 24.28 -4.79
CA GLY A 60 6.03 25.23 -4.90
C GLY A 60 4.74 24.63 -4.39
N HIS A 61 3.68 25.43 -4.38
CA HIS A 61 2.38 24.96 -3.95
C HIS A 61 1.24 25.55 -4.76
N ILE A 62 0.15 24.81 -4.84
CA ILE A 62 -1.16 25.31 -5.23
C ILE A 62 -2.09 25.24 -4.02
N THR A 63 -2.90 26.28 -3.83
CA THR A 63 -3.90 26.36 -2.77
C THR A 63 -5.26 26.52 -3.41
N ILE A 64 -6.19 25.62 -3.09
CA ILE A 64 -7.58 25.71 -3.53
C ILE A 64 -8.48 26.05 -2.34
N LYS A 65 -9.35 27.04 -2.53
CA LYS A 65 -10.52 27.32 -1.71
C LYS A 65 -11.69 26.51 -2.24
N LEU A 66 -12.36 25.78 -1.36
CA LEU A 66 -13.53 24.97 -1.67
C LEU A 66 -14.83 25.77 -1.49
N ASP A 67 -15.94 25.17 -1.91
CA ASP A 67 -17.28 25.73 -1.77
C ASP A 67 -17.83 25.72 -0.36
N GLN A 68 -17.32 24.82 0.47
CA GLN A 68 -17.67 24.69 1.87
C GLN A 68 -16.54 23.97 2.62
N LEU A 69 -16.68 23.87 3.93
CA LEU A 69 -15.83 23.03 4.76
C LEU A 69 -15.97 21.56 4.32
N ARG A 70 -14.91 20.99 3.77
CA ARG A 70 -14.88 19.59 3.31
C ARG A 70 -13.76 18.82 3.99
N ILE A 71 -14.02 17.55 4.31
CA ILE A 71 -12.95 16.62 4.67
C ILE A 71 -12.31 16.12 3.38
N ILE A 72 -10.99 16.26 3.26
CA ILE A 72 -10.20 15.57 2.23
C ILE A 72 -9.23 14.66 2.96
N ASN A 73 -9.29 13.38 2.65
CA ASN A 73 -8.38 12.35 3.16
C ASN A 73 -7.90 11.41 2.03
N LEU A 74 -8.17 11.82 0.78
CA LEU A 74 -7.82 11.12 -0.45
C LEU A 74 -7.38 12.16 -1.48
N ILE A 75 -6.22 11.94 -2.08
CA ILE A 75 -5.73 12.74 -3.20
C ILE A 75 -5.29 11.80 -4.32
N ARG A 76 -5.60 12.17 -5.56
CA ARG A 76 -5.05 11.55 -6.75
C ARG A 76 -4.38 12.60 -7.61
N ILE A 77 -3.19 12.26 -8.10
CA ILE A 77 -2.41 13.09 -9.01
C ILE A 77 -2.17 12.28 -10.27
N ASP A 78 -2.65 12.80 -11.39
CA ASP A 78 -2.36 12.28 -12.71
C ASP A 78 -1.34 13.22 -13.37
N MET A 79 -0.27 12.67 -13.94
CA MET A 79 0.78 13.38 -14.66
C MET A 79 0.77 12.93 -16.11
N SER A 80 0.67 13.87 -17.06
CA SER A 80 0.53 13.53 -18.50
C SER A 80 1.81 13.61 -19.32
N GLN A 81 2.96 13.99 -18.75
CA GLN A 81 4.20 14.18 -19.50
C GLN A 81 5.20 13.01 -19.42
N SER A 82 5.96 12.88 -20.51
CA SER A 82 7.18 12.10 -20.72
C SER A 82 8.44 12.67 -20.04
N GLY A 83 8.34 13.71 -19.22
CA GLY A 83 9.44 14.36 -18.51
C GLY A 83 9.48 13.97 -17.03
N ALA A 84 9.88 12.73 -16.74
CA ALA A 84 9.92 12.18 -15.37
C ALA A 84 10.71 13.05 -14.38
N THR A 85 11.61 13.92 -14.85
CA THR A 85 12.44 14.80 -14.02
C THR A 85 11.66 15.95 -13.36
N LEU A 86 10.51 16.34 -13.90
CA LEU A 86 9.67 17.41 -13.32
C LEU A 86 8.76 16.89 -12.19
N PHE A 87 8.61 15.58 -12.07
CA PHE A 87 7.63 14.98 -11.18
C PHE A 87 8.00 15.27 -9.72
N PRO A 88 7.01 15.54 -8.86
CA PRO A 88 7.27 15.68 -7.43
C PRO A 88 7.71 14.33 -6.86
N THR A 89 8.80 14.32 -6.09
CA THR A 89 9.31 13.16 -5.35
C THR A 89 8.91 13.24 -3.88
N GLN A 90 8.64 14.44 -3.37
CA GLN A 90 8.13 14.66 -2.01
C GLN A 90 7.04 15.73 -2.02
N MET A 91 5.95 15.49 -1.30
CA MET A 91 4.83 16.43 -1.19
C MET A 91 4.27 16.49 0.24
N ALA A 92 3.55 17.56 0.53
CA ALA A 92 2.77 17.72 1.74
C ALA A 92 1.40 18.33 1.45
N ILE A 93 0.40 17.94 2.24
CA ILE A 93 -0.94 18.52 2.19
C ILE A 93 -1.16 19.30 3.48
N HIS A 94 -1.77 20.48 3.33
CA HIS A 94 -2.11 21.34 4.45
C HIS A 94 -3.58 21.76 4.39
N GLY A 95 -4.21 21.90 5.54
CA GLY A 95 -5.57 22.40 5.70
C GLY A 95 -5.61 23.76 6.40
N SER A 96 -6.54 24.63 6.01
CA SER A 96 -6.79 25.92 6.64
C SER A 96 -8.27 26.31 6.58
N ASN A 97 -8.74 27.09 7.56
CA ASN A 97 -10.08 27.68 7.59
C ASN A 97 -10.08 29.20 7.40
N ASP A 98 -8.93 29.86 7.56
CA ASP A 98 -8.76 31.31 7.42
C ASP A 98 -8.07 31.71 6.11
N GLY A 99 -7.49 30.74 5.38
CA GLY A 99 -6.69 30.97 4.17
C GLY A 99 -5.32 31.60 4.43
N ALA A 100 -4.95 31.82 5.70
CA ALA A 100 -3.69 32.45 6.12
C ALA A 100 -2.79 31.43 6.84
N THR A 101 -3.34 30.71 7.81
CA THR A 101 -2.61 29.75 8.64
C THR A 101 -2.90 28.33 8.17
N PHE A 102 -1.86 27.60 7.78
CA PHE A 102 -1.97 26.25 7.23
C PHE A 102 -1.37 25.21 8.17
N LYS A 103 -2.18 24.21 8.55
CA LYS A 103 -1.73 23.05 9.32
C LYS A 103 -1.35 21.92 8.38
N LYS A 104 -0.14 21.38 8.49
CA LYS A 104 0.26 20.17 7.76
C LYS A 104 -0.57 18.97 8.24
N ILE A 105 -1.21 18.27 7.31
CA ILE A 105 -2.07 17.11 7.58
C ILE A 105 -1.53 15.82 6.97
N ALA A 106 -0.70 15.89 5.93
CA ALA A 106 -0.06 14.72 5.33
C ALA A 106 1.30 15.05 4.70
N SER A 107 2.14 14.03 4.54
CA SER A 107 3.39 14.09 3.78
C SER A 107 3.59 12.77 3.03
N PHE A 108 4.06 12.84 1.79
CA PHE A 108 4.25 11.66 0.94
C PHE A 108 5.65 11.70 0.33
N ASN A 109 6.34 10.55 0.36
CA ASN A 109 7.50 10.28 -0.47
C ASN A 109 6.97 9.51 -1.69
N ARG A 110 6.99 10.12 -2.87
CA ARG A 110 6.32 9.59 -4.06
C ARG A 110 7.27 8.69 -4.87
N PRO A 111 6.92 7.42 -5.13
CA PRO A 111 7.51 6.65 -6.23
C PRO A 111 6.97 7.18 -7.58
N ILE A 112 7.84 7.26 -8.59
CA ILE A 112 7.60 7.96 -9.87
C ILE A 112 6.63 7.16 -10.76
N GLU A 113 5.33 7.23 -10.45
CA GLU A 113 4.26 6.68 -11.30
C GLU A 113 3.47 7.81 -11.97
N ASN A 114 2.92 7.57 -13.17
CA ASN A 114 2.14 8.58 -13.91
C ASN A 114 0.81 8.91 -13.23
N ILE A 115 0.23 7.94 -12.52
CA ILE A 115 -0.99 8.10 -11.74
C ILE A 115 -0.63 7.67 -10.33
N SER A 116 -0.90 8.52 -9.34
CA SER A 116 -0.71 8.17 -7.94
C SER A 116 -1.93 8.57 -7.14
N GLU A 117 -2.45 7.63 -6.35
CA GLU A 117 -3.53 7.85 -5.40
C GLU A 117 -3.02 7.59 -3.99
N GLN A 118 -3.29 8.52 -3.08
CA GLN A 118 -2.82 8.46 -1.70
C GLN A 118 -3.97 8.75 -0.74
N GLU A 119 -4.22 7.81 0.15
CA GLU A 119 -5.06 7.99 1.33
C GLU A 119 -4.21 8.52 2.47
N PHE A 120 -4.78 9.40 3.30
CA PHE A 120 -4.10 9.96 4.46
C PHE A 120 -5.06 10.22 5.61
N ASN A 121 -4.54 10.32 6.83
CA ASN A 121 -5.38 10.55 8.00
C ASN A 121 -5.78 12.03 8.10
N ASN A 122 -7.01 12.35 7.73
CA ASN A 122 -7.64 13.64 8.03
C ASN A 122 -9.14 13.46 8.26
N ASN A 123 -9.60 13.91 9.42
CA ASN A 123 -11.03 13.94 9.78
C ASN A 123 -11.52 15.35 10.08
N THR A 124 -10.66 16.36 9.92
CA THR A 124 -11.01 17.76 10.13
C THR A 124 -11.41 18.37 8.78
N PRO A 125 -12.61 18.96 8.66
CA PRO A 125 -12.97 19.64 7.44
C PRO A 125 -12.26 21.00 7.36
N TYR A 126 -11.77 21.34 6.16
CA TYR A 126 -11.12 22.61 5.89
C TYR A 126 -11.76 23.31 4.69
N LEU A 127 -11.69 24.64 4.68
CA LEU A 127 -12.15 25.45 3.54
C LEU A 127 -11.06 25.61 2.48
N TYR A 128 -9.79 25.59 2.91
CA TYR A 128 -8.63 25.72 2.04
C TYR A 128 -7.74 24.48 2.16
N TYR A 129 -7.28 23.99 1.02
CA TYR A 129 -6.28 22.93 0.96
C TYR A 129 -5.09 23.39 0.12
N ARG A 130 -3.89 23.23 0.68
CA ARG A 130 -2.62 23.51 0.00
C ARG A 130 -1.88 22.22 -0.29
N ILE A 131 -1.55 22.02 -1.56
CA ILE A 131 -0.73 20.92 -2.05
C ILE A 131 0.65 21.49 -2.32
N GLU A 132 1.62 21.09 -1.52
CA GLU A 132 2.99 21.57 -1.57
C GLU A 132 3.92 20.49 -2.11
N ILE A 133 4.72 20.85 -3.11
CA ILE A 133 5.82 20.05 -3.63
C ILE A 133 7.10 20.44 -2.88
N LEU A 134 7.65 19.49 -2.14
CA LEU A 134 8.83 19.64 -1.29
C LEU A 134 10.12 19.28 -2.04
N ALA A 135 10.04 18.40 -3.04
CA ALA A 135 11.16 18.03 -3.91
C ALA A 135 10.66 17.53 -5.26
N ASN A 136 11.46 17.71 -6.31
CA ASN A 136 11.21 17.19 -7.65
C ASN A 136 12.32 16.21 -8.09
N ASN A 137 12.11 15.52 -9.20
CA ASN A 137 13.01 14.50 -9.73
C ASN A 137 14.17 15.09 -10.59
N GLY A 138 14.76 16.19 -10.14
CA GLY A 138 15.95 16.79 -10.76
C GLY A 138 15.70 17.83 -11.86
N GLY A 139 14.45 18.09 -12.23
CA GLY A 139 14.09 19.13 -13.19
C GLY A 139 14.38 20.56 -12.71
N ALA A 140 14.45 21.52 -13.64
CA ALA A 140 14.65 22.94 -13.33
C ALA A 140 13.40 23.61 -12.72
N TYR A 141 12.23 23.00 -12.88
CA TYR A 141 10.95 23.42 -12.32
C TYR A 141 10.09 22.18 -12.01
N THR A 142 8.90 22.37 -11.46
CA THR A 142 7.98 21.27 -11.10
C THR A 142 6.53 21.70 -11.29
N GLY A 143 5.59 20.79 -11.12
CA GLY A 143 4.17 21.08 -11.27
C GLY A 143 3.27 19.85 -11.20
N LEU A 144 2.00 20.06 -11.50
CA LEU A 144 0.94 19.05 -11.41
C LEU A 144 0.07 19.15 -12.66
N THR A 145 -0.17 18.01 -13.34
CA THR A 145 -1.08 17.99 -14.50
C THR A 145 -2.52 18.01 -14.04
N GLU A 146 -2.95 17.02 -13.27
CA GLU A 146 -4.33 16.97 -12.79
C GLU A 146 -4.36 16.44 -11.35
N VAL A 147 -5.17 17.09 -10.53
CA VAL A 147 -5.34 16.80 -9.12
C VAL A 147 -6.81 16.56 -8.83
N LYS A 148 -7.09 15.40 -8.26
CA LYS A 148 -8.41 15.07 -7.71
C LYS A 148 -8.32 15.03 -6.21
N LEU A 149 -9.26 15.73 -5.56
CA LEU A 149 -9.43 15.72 -4.13
C LEU A 149 -10.68 14.93 -3.80
N GLY A 150 -10.59 14.07 -2.79
CA GLY A 150 -11.68 13.22 -2.41
C GLY A 150 -11.69 12.90 -0.93
N TYR A 151 -12.68 12.11 -0.58
CA TYR A 151 -12.82 11.55 0.74
C TYR A 151 -13.16 10.07 0.61
N VAL A 152 -12.40 9.23 1.30
CA VAL A 152 -12.81 7.88 1.63
C VAL A 152 -13.70 7.99 2.86
N ASN A 153 -14.96 7.59 2.71
CA ASN A 153 -15.80 7.20 3.83
C ASN A 153 -15.11 6.00 4.48
N GLN A 154 -14.14 6.28 5.36
CA GLN A 154 -13.76 5.30 6.35
C GLN A 154 -15.05 5.07 7.10
N LYS A 155 -15.62 3.88 6.95
CA LYS A 155 -16.72 3.44 7.78
C LYS A 155 -16.16 3.57 9.19
N LYS A 156 -16.42 4.70 9.85
CA LYS A 156 -15.94 4.97 11.19
C LYS A 156 -16.57 3.84 11.96
N SER A 157 -15.74 2.85 12.31
CA SER A 157 -16.21 1.72 13.05
C SER A 157 -16.78 2.37 14.30
N ILE A 158 -18.08 2.23 14.53
CA ILE A 158 -18.66 2.58 15.83
C ILE A 158 -18.11 1.49 16.75
N ASN A 159 -16.84 1.63 17.13
CA ASN A 159 -16.10 0.72 17.98
C ASN A 159 -16.19 1.15 19.45
N LYS A 160 -16.74 2.35 19.67
CA LYS A 160 -17.02 2.89 21.00
C LYS A 160 -18.52 2.95 21.21
N THR A 161 -18.95 2.26 22.24
CA THR A 161 -20.32 2.19 22.73
C THR A 161 -20.20 1.98 24.23
N LEU A 162 -20.93 2.76 25.01
CA LEU A 162 -20.97 2.59 26.45
C LEU A 162 -22.41 2.78 26.89
N ILE A 163 -23.02 1.69 27.34
CA ILE A 163 -24.37 1.68 27.88
C ILE A 163 -24.34 1.27 29.35
N LEU A 164 -25.25 1.80 30.16
CA LEU A 164 -25.53 1.28 31.49
C LEU A 164 -26.70 0.31 31.40
N HIS A 165 -26.51 -0.95 31.77
CA HIS A 165 -27.56 -1.98 31.77
C HIS A 165 -27.34 -2.95 32.93
N ASP A 166 -28.39 -3.19 33.72
CA ASP A 166 -28.37 -4.04 34.92
C ASP A 166 -27.28 -3.64 35.94
N GLY A 167 -27.04 -2.33 36.10
CA GLY A 167 -26.03 -1.80 37.01
C GLY A 167 -24.59 -1.85 36.49
N GLU A 168 -24.36 -2.40 35.30
CA GLU A 168 -23.03 -2.53 34.71
C GLU A 168 -22.89 -1.68 33.44
N TYR A 169 -21.71 -1.10 33.24
CA TYR A 169 -21.34 -0.43 32.00
C TYR A 169 -20.80 -1.44 31.00
N LYS A 170 -21.43 -1.51 29.83
CA LYS A 170 -21.16 -2.50 28.78
C LYS A 170 -20.80 -1.81 27.47
N LYS A 171 -19.86 -2.40 26.74
CA LYS A 171 -19.53 -2.04 25.36
C LYS A 171 -19.95 -3.14 24.39
N CYS A 172 -20.43 -2.75 23.23
CA CYS A 172 -20.67 -3.65 22.12
C CYS A 172 -19.31 -4.02 21.51
N VAL A 173 -18.96 -5.30 21.58
CA VAL A 173 -17.88 -5.87 20.80
C VAL A 173 -18.47 -6.22 19.43
N PRO A 174 -18.01 -5.59 18.33
CA PRO A 174 -18.56 -5.84 17.01
C PRO A 174 -18.21 -7.24 16.51
N LEU A 175 -18.93 -7.68 15.48
CA LEU A 175 -18.64 -8.91 14.75
C LEU A 175 -17.19 -8.85 14.24
N SER A 176 -16.38 -9.86 14.59
CA SER A 176 -15.14 -10.15 13.88
C SER A 176 -15.46 -11.25 12.85
N PRO A 177 -15.39 -10.96 11.54
CA PRO A 177 -15.64 -11.97 10.54
C PRO A 177 -14.59 -13.08 10.61
N GLU A 178 -14.97 -14.28 10.13
CA GLU A 178 -14.04 -15.37 9.89
C GLU A 178 -12.94 -14.94 8.91
N LYS A 179 -11.69 -15.33 9.19
CA LYS A 179 -10.57 -15.17 8.27
C LYS A 179 -9.98 -16.55 7.99
N GLN A 180 -9.92 -16.88 6.70
CA GLN A 180 -9.26 -18.09 6.23
C GLN A 180 -7.74 -17.96 6.34
N GLU A 181 -7.05 -19.10 6.36
CA GLU A 181 -5.60 -19.13 6.27
C GLU A 181 -5.12 -18.52 4.96
N VAL A 182 -4.01 -17.78 5.04
CA VAL A 182 -3.30 -17.27 3.86
C VAL A 182 -1.92 -17.90 3.83
N TRP A 183 -1.62 -18.60 2.75
CA TRP A 183 -0.35 -19.28 2.52
C TRP A 183 0.46 -18.54 1.45
N SER A 184 1.79 -18.58 1.54
CA SER A 184 2.67 -18.05 0.50
C SER A 184 2.53 -18.84 -0.79
N ASP A 185 2.76 -18.17 -1.92
CA ASP A 185 2.83 -18.83 -3.24
C ASP A 185 4.16 -19.59 -3.37
N ASP A 186 4.06 -20.92 -3.38
CA ASP A 186 5.17 -21.86 -3.55
C ASP A 186 5.28 -22.41 -4.97
N SER A 187 4.53 -21.85 -5.94
CA SER A 187 4.60 -22.23 -7.35
C SER A 187 5.63 -21.42 -8.14
N VAL A 188 6.08 -20.29 -7.60
CA VAL A 188 7.02 -19.36 -8.25
C VAL A 188 8.38 -20.05 -8.49
N ASN A 189 8.99 -19.81 -9.64
CA ASN A 189 10.39 -20.15 -9.89
C ASN A 189 11.30 -19.01 -9.41
N ILE A 190 12.24 -19.33 -8.53
CA ILE A 190 13.23 -18.39 -7.97
C ILE A 190 14.32 -18.04 -8.98
N VAL A 191 14.62 -18.95 -9.91
CA VAL A 191 15.63 -18.70 -10.95
C VAL A 191 15.07 -17.72 -11.96
N GLN A 192 15.71 -16.58 -12.18
CA GLN A 192 15.25 -15.66 -13.24
C GLN A 192 15.62 -16.23 -14.61
N LYS A 193 14.73 -16.03 -15.61
CA LYS A 193 14.94 -16.46 -16.99
C LYS A 193 16.32 -16.04 -17.51
N MET A 194 17.13 -17.02 -17.92
CA MET A 194 18.48 -16.80 -18.42
C MET A 194 18.54 -16.72 -19.95
N THR A 195 19.51 -15.98 -20.48
CA THR A 195 19.80 -15.88 -21.94
C THR A 195 21.26 -16.21 -22.29
N SER A 196 22.10 -16.40 -21.27
CA SER A 196 23.47 -16.89 -21.35
C SER A 196 23.86 -17.48 -19.99
N ASN A 197 24.96 -18.23 -19.92
CA ASN A 197 25.45 -18.81 -18.66
C ASN A 197 25.72 -17.77 -17.56
N ASN A 198 25.90 -16.49 -17.90
CA ASN A 198 26.20 -15.40 -16.96
C ASN A 198 25.21 -14.24 -17.16
N SER A 199 23.91 -14.52 -17.03
CA SER A 199 22.84 -13.53 -17.25
C SER A 199 21.92 -13.47 -16.03
N ALA A 200 21.12 -12.40 -15.93
CA ALA A 200 20.16 -12.21 -14.84
C ALA A 200 20.77 -12.33 -13.43
N ASN A 201 22.00 -11.83 -13.25
CA ASN A 201 22.79 -11.91 -12.00
C ASN A 201 22.93 -13.33 -11.43
N GLN A 202 22.95 -14.32 -12.31
CA GLN A 202 23.10 -15.74 -11.97
C GLN A 202 24.15 -16.38 -12.87
N ILE A 203 24.78 -17.44 -12.38
CA ILE A 203 25.76 -18.23 -13.13
C ILE A 203 25.22 -19.66 -13.27
N ALA A 204 24.99 -20.10 -14.50
CA ALA A 204 24.68 -21.48 -14.83
C ALA A 204 25.94 -22.19 -15.30
N TYR A 205 26.19 -23.38 -14.75
CA TYR A 205 27.35 -24.19 -15.10
C TYR A 205 26.94 -25.67 -15.23
N MET A 206 27.64 -26.41 -16.09
CA MET A 206 27.49 -27.86 -16.17
C MET A 206 28.85 -28.53 -16.28
N SER A 207 29.03 -29.69 -15.63
CA SER A 207 30.28 -30.46 -15.70
C SER A 207 30.45 -31.23 -17.01
N TYR A 208 29.40 -31.27 -17.84
CA TYR A 208 29.45 -31.90 -19.15
C TYR A 208 30.18 -30.97 -20.14
N GLY A 209 31.51 -31.05 -20.22
CA GLY A 209 32.33 -30.13 -21.04
C GLY A 209 31.90 -29.93 -22.51
N GLY A 210 32.13 -28.76 -23.10
CA GLY A 210 31.69 -28.39 -24.46
C GLY A 210 32.41 -29.06 -25.64
N GLY A 211 32.58 -30.40 -25.64
CA GLY A 211 33.38 -31.11 -26.63
C GLY A 211 32.63 -32.24 -27.33
N SER A 212 32.10 -31.97 -28.54
CA SER A 212 32.32 -32.71 -29.79
C SER A 212 31.40 -32.11 -30.85
N VAL A 213 32.00 -31.72 -31.98
CA VAL A 213 31.47 -30.89 -33.08
C VAL A 213 30.26 -31.50 -33.83
N ASN A 214 29.73 -32.63 -33.34
CA ASN A 214 28.62 -33.37 -33.95
C ASN A 214 27.42 -33.57 -33.01
N THR A 215 27.35 -32.84 -31.89
CA THR A 215 26.27 -32.95 -30.89
C THR A 215 25.67 -31.57 -30.58
N ARG A 216 24.33 -31.49 -30.48
CA ARG A 216 23.59 -30.28 -30.10
C ARG A 216 23.75 -30.01 -28.59
N VAL A 217 24.96 -29.68 -28.13
CA VAL A 217 25.19 -29.32 -26.73
C VAL A 217 24.59 -27.93 -26.49
N GLY A 218 23.41 -27.90 -25.87
CA GLY A 218 22.89 -26.68 -25.24
C GLY A 218 23.86 -26.20 -24.16
N SER A 219 23.91 -24.88 -23.94
CA SER A 219 24.61 -24.29 -22.81
C SER A 219 23.86 -24.53 -21.49
N ALA A 220 24.51 -24.31 -20.35
CA ALA A 220 23.90 -24.59 -19.04
C ALA A 220 22.65 -23.74 -18.79
N PHE A 221 22.63 -22.51 -19.30
CA PHE A 221 21.47 -21.63 -19.19
C PHE A 221 20.21 -22.15 -19.88
N ASN A 222 20.33 -23.09 -20.84
CA ASN A 222 19.16 -23.63 -21.55
C ASN A 222 18.21 -24.42 -20.64
N ALA A 223 18.67 -24.87 -19.46
CA ALA A 223 17.81 -25.48 -18.45
C ALA A 223 17.12 -24.47 -17.51
N PHE A 224 17.29 -23.17 -17.78
CA PHE A 224 16.81 -22.05 -16.96
C PHE A 224 16.26 -20.90 -17.83
N ASP A 225 16.00 -21.13 -19.11
CA ASP A 225 15.66 -20.09 -20.09
C ASP A 225 14.15 -19.98 -20.37
N TYR A 226 13.36 -20.74 -19.63
CA TYR A 226 11.91 -20.84 -19.66
C TYR A 226 11.37 -21.29 -21.02
N ALA A 227 12.14 -22.09 -21.75
CA ALA A 227 11.75 -22.58 -23.06
C ALA A 227 11.70 -24.11 -23.10
N SER A 228 10.51 -24.68 -23.32
CA SER A 228 10.31 -26.13 -23.38
C SER A 228 10.86 -26.81 -24.66
N ASN A 229 11.46 -26.04 -25.57
CA ASN A 229 12.13 -26.52 -26.78
C ASN A 229 13.65 -26.26 -26.76
N SER A 230 14.15 -25.76 -25.63
CA SER A 230 15.53 -25.49 -25.33
C SER A 230 15.97 -26.53 -24.31
N ASN A 231 17.02 -27.29 -24.63
CA ASN A 231 17.43 -28.37 -23.75
C ASN A 231 18.94 -28.57 -23.79
N ILE A 232 19.46 -29.02 -22.65
CA ILE A 232 20.79 -29.58 -22.58
C ILE A 232 20.67 -31.00 -23.12
N VAL A 233 21.18 -31.24 -24.33
CA VAL A 233 21.26 -32.58 -24.91
C VAL A 233 22.72 -32.91 -25.13
N ARG A 234 23.20 -33.94 -24.46
CA ARG A 234 24.52 -34.47 -24.77
C ARG A 234 24.46 -35.97 -24.94
N THR A 235 24.81 -36.42 -26.14
CA THR A 235 25.03 -37.83 -26.48
C THR A 235 26.53 -38.09 -26.44
N SER A 236 26.95 -39.25 -25.93
CA SER A 236 28.35 -39.69 -25.69
C SER A 236 29.03 -39.24 -24.38
N VAL A 237 28.29 -38.83 -23.35
CA VAL A 237 28.81 -38.60 -22.00
C VAL A 237 28.39 -39.69 -21.04
N SER A 238 29.29 -40.05 -20.11
CA SER A 238 28.86 -40.70 -18.87
C SER A 238 27.72 -39.86 -18.27
N PRO A 239 26.56 -40.45 -17.92
CA PRO A 239 25.44 -39.70 -17.34
C PRO A 239 25.82 -39.06 -15.99
N LYS A 240 27.00 -39.39 -15.46
CA LYS A 240 27.59 -38.81 -14.26
C LYS A 240 28.08 -37.39 -14.51
N GLY A 241 27.47 -36.44 -13.82
CA GLY A 241 27.83 -35.03 -13.87
C GLY A 241 26.77 -34.17 -13.19
N PHE A 242 26.95 -32.86 -13.21
CA PHE A 242 26.01 -31.95 -12.57
C PHE A 242 25.69 -30.73 -13.43
N LEU A 243 24.51 -30.19 -13.18
CA LEU A 243 24.06 -28.87 -13.63
C LEU A 243 23.85 -28.00 -12.38
N SER A 244 24.42 -26.81 -12.35
CA SER A 244 24.37 -25.91 -11.21
C SER A 244 23.87 -24.52 -11.60
N ILE A 245 23.25 -23.85 -10.63
CA ILE A 245 22.90 -22.44 -10.66
C ILE A 245 23.48 -21.75 -9.42
N VAL A 246 24.15 -20.61 -9.62
CA VAL A 246 24.70 -19.76 -8.56
C VAL A 246 23.93 -18.44 -8.57
N PHE A 247 23.46 -18.02 -7.40
CA PHE A 247 22.78 -16.75 -7.16
C PHE A 247 23.73 -15.71 -6.56
N ASN A 248 23.35 -14.43 -6.67
CA ASN A 248 24.07 -13.33 -6.04
C ASN A 248 23.94 -13.31 -4.49
N GLU A 249 22.90 -13.93 -3.95
CA GLU A 249 22.61 -14.05 -2.52
C GLU A 249 22.00 -15.42 -2.19
N GLY A 250 21.96 -15.78 -0.92
CA GLY A 250 21.35 -17.04 -0.48
C GLY A 250 19.86 -17.09 -0.82
N LYS A 251 19.42 -18.15 -1.49
CA LYS A 251 18.00 -18.38 -1.82
C LYS A 251 17.47 -19.56 -1.03
N GLU A 252 16.38 -19.35 -0.32
CA GLU A 252 15.68 -20.43 0.39
C GLU A 252 14.73 -21.16 -0.56
N ILE A 253 14.83 -22.49 -0.61
CA ILE A 253 13.96 -23.35 -1.42
C ILE A 253 13.24 -24.36 -0.51
N GLY A 254 12.00 -24.69 -0.86
CA GLY A 254 11.24 -25.80 -0.25
C GLY A 254 10.97 -26.95 -1.23
N ALA A 255 11.11 -26.68 -2.54
CA ALA A 255 10.93 -27.69 -3.58
C ALA A 255 11.73 -27.33 -4.84
N TYR A 256 11.84 -28.29 -5.73
CA TYR A 256 12.32 -28.08 -7.09
C TYR A 256 11.50 -28.92 -8.06
N SER A 257 11.46 -28.50 -9.33
CA SER A 257 10.75 -29.22 -10.37
C SER A 257 11.63 -29.45 -11.59
N LEU A 258 11.49 -30.60 -12.23
CA LEU A 258 12.17 -30.95 -13.47
C LEU A 258 11.13 -31.18 -14.57
N TYR A 259 11.38 -30.64 -15.76
CA TYR A 259 10.51 -30.88 -16.92
C TYR A 259 10.89 -32.18 -17.61
N GLY A 260 9.94 -33.11 -17.72
CA GLY A 260 10.16 -34.39 -18.40
C GLY A 260 9.97 -34.30 -19.91
N GLU A 261 11.01 -34.59 -20.69
CA GLU A 261 10.91 -34.62 -22.16
C GLU A 261 10.69 -36.04 -22.72
N VAL A 262 10.95 -37.08 -21.93
CA VAL A 262 10.83 -38.52 -22.30
C VAL A 262 11.33 -38.80 -23.71
N ARG A 263 12.61 -38.49 -23.96
CA ARG A 263 13.40 -39.28 -24.91
C ARG A 263 13.90 -40.49 -24.11
N SER A 264 13.20 -41.61 -24.26
CA SER A 264 13.13 -42.85 -23.44
C SER A 264 14.40 -43.47 -22.80
N SER A 265 15.54 -42.78 -22.75
CA SER A 265 16.78 -43.26 -22.17
C SER A 265 17.60 -42.23 -21.38
N ALA A 266 17.34 -40.91 -21.50
CA ALA A 266 18.29 -39.87 -21.09
C ALA A 266 17.84 -38.95 -19.93
N ASP A 267 16.60 -39.03 -19.45
CA ASP A 267 16.14 -38.22 -18.32
C ASP A 267 16.85 -38.64 -16.99
N PRO A 268 17.03 -37.72 -16.02
CA PRO A 268 17.71 -38.03 -14.75
C PRO A 268 16.93 -39.01 -13.88
N ARG A 269 17.46 -40.22 -13.68
CA ARG A 269 16.80 -41.30 -12.91
C ARG A 269 17.24 -41.33 -11.46
N ASP A 270 18.55 -41.28 -11.23
CA ASP A 270 19.16 -41.26 -9.90
C ASP A 270 20.04 -40.02 -9.79
N PHE A 271 19.79 -39.18 -8.78
CA PHE A 271 20.48 -37.91 -8.61
C PHE A 271 20.38 -37.40 -7.18
N THR A 272 21.28 -36.49 -6.82
CA THR A 272 21.21 -35.68 -5.61
C THR A 272 20.94 -34.23 -5.98
N LEU A 273 20.15 -33.54 -5.15
CA LEU A 273 20.17 -32.08 -5.11
C LEU A 273 21.15 -31.67 -4.02
N GLU A 274 22.03 -30.73 -4.35
CA GLU A 274 23.10 -30.30 -3.45
C GLU A 274 23.15 -28.77 -3.37
N GLY A 275 23.48 -28.23 -2.20
CA GLY A 275 23.60 -26.80 -1.95
C GLY A 275 25.02 -26.39 -1.54
N SER A 276 25.45 -25.19 -1.94
CA SER A 276 26.76 -24.61 -1.59
C SER A 276 26.64 -23.12 -1.26
N ASN A 277 27.48 -22.66 -0.32
CA ASN A 277 27.60 -21.25 0.06
C ASN A 277 28.94 -20.62 -0.33
N ASP A 278 29.90 -21.44 -0.77
CA ASP A 278 31.29 -21.06 -1.05
C ASP A 278 31.71 -21.29 -2.50
N THR A 279 30.88 -21.92 -3.34
CA THR A 279 31.11 -21.96 -4.79
C THR A 279 31.08 -20.55 -5.38
N THR A 280 31.98 -20.30 -6.32
CA THR A 280 32.08 -19.05 -7.06
C THR A 280 31.58 -19.16 -8.50
N ASN A 281 31.57 -20.38 -9.06
CA ASN A 281 31.27 -20.61 -10.47
C ASN A 281 30.30 -21.78 -10.75
N GLY A 282 29.86 -22.49 -9.71
CA GLY A 282 28.98 -23.66 -9.81
C GLY A 282 29.71 -25.00 -9.93
N GLU A 283 31.03 -24.99 -10.17
CA GLU A 283 31.89 -26.18 -10.23
C GLU A 283 32.65 -26.40 -8.90
N ASP A 284 33.21 -25.32 -8.36
CA ASP A 284 34.07 -25.32 -7.18
C ASP A 284 33.28 -25.34 -5.85
N GLY A 285 34.01 -25.20 -4.74
CA GLY A 285 33.42 -25.10 -3.40
C GLY A 285 33.00 -26.44 -2.79
N ASN A 286 32.41 -26.36 -1.61
CA ASN A 286 31.90 -27.49 -0.86
C ASN A 286 30.38 -27.61 -1.05
N TRP A 287 29.92 -28.83 -1.32
CA TRP A 287 28.52 -29.11 -1.64
C TRP A 287 27.93 -30.07 -0.60
N THR A 288 26.76 -29.70 -0.08
CA THR A 288 26.00 -30.50 0.90
C THR A 288 24.78 -31.11 0.20
N VAL A 289 24.58 -32.42 0.32
CA VAL A 289 23.38 -33.10 -0.20
C VAL A 289 22.16 -32.67 0.61
N VAL A 290 21.15 -32.12 -0.06
CA VAL A 290 19.88 -31.68 0.54
C VAL A 290 18.69 -32.56 0.12
N ASP A 291 18.81 -33.28 -0.99
CA ASP A 291 17.84 -34.28 -1.42
C ASP A 291 18.52 -35.42 -2.17
N THR A 292 17.96 -36.62 -2.09
CA THR A 292 18.42 -37.80 -2.82
C THR A 292 17.23 -38.50 -3.47
N ARG A 293 17.30 -38.69 -4.78
CA ARG A 293 16.26 -39.37 -5.55
C ARG A 293 16.84 -40.55 -6.31
N VAL A 294 16.08 -41.64 -6.32
CA VAL A 294 16.42 -42.88 -7.04
C VAL A 294 15.19 -43.39 -7.78
N ASN A 295 15.40 -44.06 -8.90
CA ASN A 295 14.36 -44.66 -9.72
C ASN A 295 13.29 -43.66 -10.17
N VAL A 296 13.66 -42.39 -10.41
CA VAL A 296 12.73 -41.38 -10.89
C VAL A 296 12.33 -41.68 -12.34
N SER A 297 11.03 -41.61 -12.60
CA SER A 297 10.43 -41.68 -13.93
C SER A 297 9.71 -40.38 -14.26
N TYR A 298 9.62 -40.05 -15.55
CA TYR A 298 8.94 -38.85 -16.05
C TYR A 298 7.84 -39.19 -17.03
N GLN A 299 6.92 -38.26 -17.19
CA GLN A 299 5.93 -38.24 -18.26
C GLN A 299 6.30 -37.15 -19.26
N MET A 300 6.02 -37.40 -20.54
CA MET A 300 6.40 -36.48 -21.61
C MET A 300 5.65 -35.16 -21.47
N ASN A 301 6.38 -34.06 -21.51
CA ASN A 301 5.89 -32.69 -21.39
C ASN A 301 5.19 -32.37 -20.06
N ILE A 302 5.59 -33.02 -18.97
CA ILE A 302 5.01 -32.81 -17.64
C ILE A 302 6.11 -32.44 -16.65
N TRP A 303 5.85 -31.40 -15.86
CA TRP A 303 6.67 -31.04 -14.71
C TRP A 303 6.53 -32.08 -13.61
N LYS A 304 7.66 -32.56 -13.11
CA LYS A 304 7.72 -33.38 -11.91
C LYS A 304 8.33 -32.57 -10.77
N ARG A 305 7.50 -32.30 -9.75
CA ARG A 305 7.88 -31.56 -8.54
C ARG A 305 8.37 -32.51 -7.45
N PHE A 306 9.38 -32.08 -6.72
CA PHE A 306 10.00 -32.77 -5.60
C PHE A 306 9.99 -31.85 -4.38
N GLU A 307 9.20 -32.21 -3.38
CA GLU A 307 9.18 -31.53 -2.09
C GLU A 307 10.40 -31.94 -1.25
N LEU A 308 11.05 -30.96 -0.63
CA LEU A 308 12.08 -31.19 0.37
C LEU A 308 11.45 -31.46 1.74
N ASN A 309 12.11 -32.26 2.58
CA ASN A 309 11.63 -32.52 3.94
C ASN A 309 11.65 -31.26 4.81
N GLU A 310 12.64 -30.40 4.59
CA GLU A 310 12.80 -29.09 5.23
C GLU A 310 13.28 -28.08 4.20
N SER A 311 12.96 -26.80 4.40
CA SER A 311 13.50 -25.75 3.55
C SER A 311 14.98 -25.54 3.83
N VAL A 312 15.74 -25.27 2.77
CA VAL A 312 17.19 -25.06 2.85
C VAL A 312 17.54 -23.75 2.16
N SER A 313 18.60 -23.09 2.61
CA SER A 313 19.06 -21.82 2.04
C SER A 313 20.56 -21.87 1.71
N TYR A 314 20.86 -21.70 0.42
CA TYR A 314 22.21 -21.72 -0.13
C TYR A 314 22.36 -20.67 -1.22
N LYS A 315 23.60 -20.22 -1.46
CA LYS A 315 23.91 -19.33 -2.61
C LYS A 315 23.89 -20.06 -3.94
N ALA A 316 24.08 -21.36 -3.96
CA ALA A 316 24.05 -22.16 -5.18
C ALA A 316 23.40 -23.51 -4.94
N TYR A 317 22.82 -24.05 -6.01
CA TYR A 317 22.25 -25.39 -6.03
C TYR A 317 22.74 -26.12 -7.27
N ARG A 318 22.97 -27.44 -7.14
CA ARG A 318 23.27 -28.29 -8.29
C ARG A 318 22.51 -29.61 -8.24
N LEU A 319 22.06 -30.04 -9.41
CA LEU A 319 21.52 -31.36 -9.66
C LEU A 319 22.66 -32.26 -10.10
N ASN A 320 23.11 -33.16 -9.22
CA ASN A 320 24.20 -34.10 -9.50
C ASN A 320 23.61 -35.45 -9.91
N ILE A 321 23.69 -35.76 -11.19
CA ILE A 321 23.09 -36.91 -11.83
C ILE A 321 24.08 -38.07 -11.76
N THR A 322 23.61 -39.21 -11.28
CA THR A 322 24.42 -40.44 -11.15
C THR A 322 23.97 -41.53 -12.11
N ARG A 323 22.71 -41.47 -12.58
CA ARG A 323 22.14 -42.41 -13.55
C ARG A 323 20.98 -41.78 -14.32
N THR A 324 20.85 -42.15 -15.59
CA THR A 324 19.68 -41.85 -16.45
C THR A 324 18.78 -43.06 -16.61
N TYR A 325 17.60 -42.89 -17.22
CA TYR A 325 16.56 -43.92 -17.27
C TYR A 325 17.05 -45.24 -17.91
N SER A 326 17.79 -45.19 -19.02
CA SER A 326 18.42 -46.39 -19.60
C SER A 326 19.84 -46.56 -19.07
N PRO A 327 20.18 -47.72 -18.47
CA PRO A 327 21.52 -47.97 -17.96
C PRO A 327 22.61 -48.01 -19.05
N ASN A 328 22.22 -48.13 -20.31
CA ASN A 328 23.12 -48.18 -21.48
C ASN A 328 23.12 -46.86 -22.26
N SER A 329 22.52 -45.78 -21.72
CA SER A 329 22.51 -44.46 -22.36
C SER A 329 23.69 -43.64 -21.90
N ASP A 330 24.59 -43.33 -22.83
CA ASP A 330 25.63 -42.31 -22.65
C ASP A 330 25.07 -40.89 -22.90
N ALA A 331 23.80 -40.68 -22.57
CA ALA A 331 23.14 -39.40 -22.78
C ALA A 331 22.39 -38.96 -21.54
N VAL A 332 22.47 -37.66 -21.29
CA VAL A 332 21.70 -36.93 -20.28
C VAL A 332 20.94 -35.80 -20.98
N ILE A 333 19.69 -35.64 -20.61
CA ILE A 333 18.86 -34.52 -21.03
C ILE A 333 18.29 -33.82 -19.81
N ILE A 334 18.44 -32.50 -19.78
CA ILE A 334 17.76 -31.61 -18.85
C ILE A 334 17.17 -30.50 -19.69
N SER A 335 15.84 -30.49 -19.79
CA SER A 335 15.13 -29.46 -20.55
C SER A 335 14.94 -28.22 -19.70
N GLU A 336 14.43 -28.38 -18.49
CA GLU A 336 14.10 -27.26 -17.63
C GLU A 336 14.10 -27.67 -16.15
N ILE A 337 14.57 -26.77 -15.29
CA ILE A 337 14.56 -26.93 -13.83
C ILE A 337 14.06 -25.63 -13.15
N MET A 338 13.17 -25.81 -12.19
CA MET A 338 12.67 -24.72 -11.34
C MET A 338 13.03 -24.97 -9.89
N PHE A 339 13.31 -23.89 -9.17
CA PHE A 339 13.49 -23.88 -7.72
C PHE A 339 12.37 -23.06 -7.10
N HIS A 340 11.70 -23.62 -6.09
CA HIS A 340 10.48 -23.05 -5.54
C HIS A 340 10.68 -22.63 -4.08
N PRO A 341 10.11 -21.49 -3.65
CA PRO A 341 10.18 -21.09 -2.25
C PRO A 341 9.36 -22.06 -1.39
N PRO A 342 9.65 -22.16 -0.09
CA PRO A 342 8.86 -22.99 0.82
C PRO A 342 7.46 -22.42 1.02
N LYS A 343 6.50 -23.32 1.21
CA LYS A 343 5.13 -22.96 1.60
C LYS A 343 5.09 -22.50 3.06
N LYS A 344 4.76 -21.23 3.28
CA LYS A 344 4.75 -20.58 4.59
C LYS A 344 3.35 -20.05 4.92
N LEU A 345 2.89 -20.29 6.15
CA LEU A 345 1.64 -19.70 6.66
C LEU A 345 1.89 -18.21 6.92
N LEU A 346 1.22 -17.34 6.16
CA LEU A 346 1.33 -15.89 6.29
C LEU A 346 0.27 -15.31 7.23
N SER A 347 -0.91 -15.93 7.29
CA SER A 347 -1.97 -15.54 8.21
C SER A 347 -2.72 -16.78 8.69
N PRO A 348 -2.84 -17.00 10.01
CA PRO A 348 -3.55 -18.14 10.55
C PRO A 348 -5.06 -17.99 10.38
N TYR A 349 -5.76 -19.10 10.51
CA TYR A 349 -7.21 -19.13 10.60
C TYR A 349 -7.69 -18.35 11.83
N GLU A 350 -8.67 -17.47 11.66
CA GLU A 350 -9.39 -16.82 12.75
C GLU A 350 -10.89 -17.14 12.63
N PRO A 351 -11.51 -17.83 13.61
CA PRO A 351 -12.94 -18.10 13.55
C PRO A 351 -13.77 -16.83 13.73
N GLU A 352 -14.99 -16.83 13.18
CA GLU A 352 -15.95 -15.75 13.40
C GLU A 352 -16.22 -15.55 14.90
N LYS A 353 -16.18 -14.30 15.34
CA LYS A 353 -16.62 -13.90 16.69
C LYS A 353 -17.86 -13.03 16.55
N LYS A 354 -19.00 -13.57 16.95
CA LYS A 354 -20.29 -12.85 16.96
C LYS A 354 -20.24 -11.60 17.84
N SER A 355 -21.04 -10.61 17.47
CA SER A 355 -21.21 -9.41 18.27
C SER A 355 -21.80 -9.76 19.63
N HIS A 356 -21.29 -9.14 20.69
CA HIS A 356 -21.77 -9.36 22.06
C HIS A 356 -21.51 -8.13 22.93
N TRP A 357 -22.24 -8.02 24.04
CA TRP A 357 -21.99 -7.02 25.07
C TRP A 357 -20.90 -7.52 26.02
N LYS A 358 -19.87 -6.70 26.24
CA LYS A 358 -18.80 -6.96 27.19
C LYS A 358 -18.89 -5.95 28.33
N VAL A 359 -18.88 -6.43 29.57
CA VAL A 359 -18.77 -5.57 30.76
C VAL A 359 -17.39 -4.90 30.78
N VAL A 360 -17.37 -3.59 30.99
CA VAL A 360 -16.13 -2.79 31.08
C VAL A 360 -15.95 -2.11 32.42
N SER A 361 -17.04 -1.90 33.18
CA SER A 361 -17.02 -1.35 34.54
C SER A 361 -18.32 -1.67 35.26
N ASP A 362 -18.25 -1.90 36.56
CA ASP A 362 -19.39 -1.95 37.50
C ASP A 362 -19.53 -0.64 38.30
N ALA A 363 -18.55 0.26 38.19
CA ALA A 363 -18.56 1.59 38.80
C ALA A 363 -18.84 2.70 37.78
N LEU A 364 -19.20 3.89 38.29
CA LEU A 364 -19.42 5.10 37.49
C LEU A 364 -18.16 5.41 36.63
N PRO A 365 -18.29 5.54 35.30
CA PRO A 365 -17.17 5.82 34.41
C PRO A 365 -16.51 7.15 34.73
N ASN A 366 -15.17 7.14 34.72
CA ASN A 366 -14.37 8.35 34.67
C ASN A 366 -14.15 8.81 33.22
N GLU A 367 -13.52 9.97 33.06
CA GLU A 367 -13.16 10.54 31.75
C GLU A 367 -12.38 9.56 30.87
N ASP A 368 -11.40 8.85 31.44
CA ASP A 368 -10.60 7.86 30.70
C ASP A 368 -11.45 6.71 30.14
N LEU A 369 -12.43 6.22 30.90
CA LEU A 369 -13.31 5.14 30.44
C LEU A 369 -14.26 5.61 29.33
N PHE A 370 -14.78 6.84 29.44
CA PHE A 370 -15.56 7.42 28.34
C PHE A 370 -14.72 7.59 27.08
N ILE A 371 -13.49 8.07 27.18
CA ILE A 371 -12.62 8.27 26.03
C ILE A 371 -12.20 6.94 25.42
N SER A 372 -11.83 5.96 26.24
CA SER A 372 -11.32 4.68 25.75
C SER A 372 -12.42 3.79 25.16
N GLU A 373 -13.60 3.75 25.79
CA GLU A 373 -14.65 2.76 25.44
C GLU A 373 -15.96 3.35 24.91
N GLY A 374 -16.28 4.61 25.25
CA GLY A 374 -17.59 5.19 24.98
C GLY A 374 -17.67 6.18 23.83
N MET A 375 -16.75 7.13 23.74
CA MET A 375 -16.78 8.23 22.77
C MET A 375 -15.38 8.77 22.48
N ASP A 376 -15.23 9.44 21.34
CA ASP A 376 -13.93 10.00 20.94
C ASP A 376 -13.65 11.38 21.52
N ASN A 377 -14.70 12.15 21.81
CA ASN A 377 -14.59 13.49 22.35
C ASN A 377 -15.61 13.67 23.47
N LEU A 378 -15.14 14.19 24.60
CA LEU A 378 -16.00 14.57 25.72
C LEU A 378 -16.69 15.92 25.47
N SER A 379 -16.07 16.82 24.70
CA SER A 379 -16.61 18.15 24.40
C SER A 379 -17.64 18.13 23.26
N PRO A 380 -18.74 18.91 23.34
CA PRO A 380 -19.15 19.80 24.43
C PRO A 380 -20.06 19.12 25.49
N LEU A 381 -20.14 17.79 25.45
CA LEU A 381 -21.13 17.02 26.21
C LEU A 381 -20.78 16.95 27.71
N LEU A 382 -19.51 16.78 28.05
CA LEU A 382 -19.02 16.45 29.40
C LEU A 382 -17.96 17.42 29.94
N ASP A 383 -17.53 18.42 29.16
CA ASP A 383 -16.59 19.48 29.59
C ASP A 383 -17.30 20.79 30.00
N ARG A 384 -18.61 20.70 30.26
CA ARG A 384 -19.45 21.85 30.62
C ARG A 384 -19.01 22.43 31.96
N LYS A 385 -18.90 23.76 32.01
CA LYS A 385 -18.59 24.49 33.23
C LYS A 385 -19.80 25.28 33.71
N VAL A 386 -20.05 25.21 35.01
CA VAL A 386 -20.98 26.14 35.66
C VAL A 386 -20.38 27.53 35.50
N THR A 387 -21.15 28.42 34.85
CA THR A 387 -20.75 29.80 34.63
C THR A 387 -21.76 30.69 35.33
N GLU A 388 -21.29 31.51 36.26
CA GLU A 388 -22.10 32.60 36.82
C GLU A 388 -22.09 33.77 35.83
N LEU A 389 -23.27 34.33 35.57
CA LEU A 389 -23.40 35.51 34.71
C LEU A 389 -23.43 36.75 35.59
N GLU A 390 -22.70 37.78 35.18
CA GLU A 390 -22.79 39.10 35.80
C GLU A 390 -24.26 39.58 35.87
N PRO A 391 -24.68 40.26 36.96
CA PRO A 391 -26.03 40.78 37.09
C PRO A 391 -26.44 41.61 35.88
N LEU A 392 -27.49 41.17 35.19
CA LEU A 392 -27.99 41.85 34.00
C LEU A 392 -29.10 42.82 34.40
N PRO A 393 -29.01 44.12 34.03
CA PRO A 393 -30.11 45.05 34.25
C PRO A 393 -31.32 44.59 33.44
N MET A 394 -32.46 44.52 34.11
CA MET A 394 -33.73 44.17 33.47
C MET A 394 -34.33 45.42 32.82
N THR A 395 -34.92 45.25 31.64
CA THR A 395 -35.62 46.34 30.95
C THR A 395 -37.00 46.51 31.56
N ASN A 396 -37.31 47.73 32.01
CA ASN A 396 -38.67 48.09 32.39
C ASN A 396 -39.56 48.08 31.15
N LYS A 397 -40.52 47.17 31.12
CA LYS A 397 -41.59 47.04 30.12
C LYS A 397 -42.95 47.30 30.76
N SER A 398 -43.03 48.24 31.71
CA SER A 398 -44.30 48.69 32.26
C SER A 398 -45.31 48.93 31.13
N GLU A 399 -46.32 48.07 31.07
CA GLU A 399 -47.47 48.17 30.20
C GLU A 399 -48.69 48.40 31.09
N ILE A 400 -49.63 49.23 30.63
CA ILE A 400 -50.92 49.38 31.30
C ILE A 400 -51.76 48.15 30.91
N SER A 401 -52.00 47.25 31.86
CA SER A 401 -52.94 46.15 31.67
C SER A 401 -54.14 46.37 32.59
N ASN A 402 -55.33 46.51 32.00
CA ASN A 402 -56.60 46.68 32.71
C ASN A 402 -56.66 47.82 33.75
N GLY A 403 -55.96 48.94 33.52
CA GLY A 403 -56.05 50.13 34.36
C GLY A 403 -55.18 50.12 35.63
N ASP A 404 -54.51 49.02 35.93
CA ASP A 404 -53.54 48.92 37.02
C ASP A 404 -52.10 49.11 36.50
N VAL A 405 -51.35 50.00 37.15
CA VAL A 405 -49.95 50.27 36.81
C VAL A 405 -49.05 49.26 37.51
N GLY A 406 -48.74 48.17 36.82
CA GLY A 406 -47.71 47.21 37.23
C GLY A 406 -46.33 47.57 36.68
N LYS A 407 -45.27 47.45 37.49
CA LYS A 407 -43.89 47.48 36.99
C LYS A 407 -43.51 46.08 36.51
N VAL A 408 -43.37 45.91 35.19
CA VAL A 408 -42.90 44.66 34.59
C VAL A 408 -41.47 44.84 34.14
N PHE A 409 -40.60 43.91 34.54
CA PHE A 409 -39.19 43.91 34.15
C PHE A 409 -38.89 42.63 33.37
N SER A 410 -38.09 42.71 32.30
CA SER A 410 -37.73 41.53 31.51
C SER A 410 -36.27 41.51 31.06
N LYS A 411 -35.73 40.30 30.89
CA LYS A 411 -34.44 40.03 30.25
C LYS A 411 -34.47 38.66 29.57
N THR A 412 -33.84 38.53 28.41
CA THR A 412 -33.74 37.27 27.65
C THR A 412 -32.41 36.58 27.91
N LEU A 413 -32.44 35.25 28.08
CA LEU A 413 -31.25 34.39 28.15
C LEU A 413 -31.17 33.55 26.87
N ASP A 414 -29.97 33.44 26.30
CA ASP A 414 -29.72 32.58 25.13
C ASP A 414 -29.59 31.12 25.55
N LEU A 415 -30.65 30.34 25.36
CA LEU A 415 -30.69 28.92 25.71
C LEU A 415 -29.87 28.03 24.74
N LYS A 416 -29.41 28.57 23.60
CA LYS A 416 -28.42 27.85 22.76
C LYS A 416 -27.02 27.92 23.38
N LYS A 417 -26.78 28.92 24.23
CA LYS A 417 -25.54 29.12 24.97
C LYS A 417 -25.60 28.57 26.39
N TYR A 418 -26.73 28.72 27.08
CA TYR A 418 -26.92 28.33 28.48
C TYR A 418 -28.16 27.42 28.62
N PHE A 419 -27.96 26.10 28.68
CA PHE A 419 -29.04 25.11 28.53
C PHE A 419 -29.29 24.24 29.78
N ASP A 420 -28.66 24.58 30.91
CA ASP A 420 -28.88 23.95 32.23
C ASP A 420 -28.84 25.02 33.33
N ILE A 421 -29.97 25.74 33.51
CA ILE A 421 -30.07 26.85 34.46
C ILE A 421 -30.25 26.30 35.87
N ARG A 422 -29.19 26.39 36.69
CA ARG A 422 -29.20 25.89 38.08
C ARG A 422 -29.93 26.80 39.07
N SER A 423 -29.87 28.11 38.87
CA SER A 423 -30.52 29.10 39.72
C SER A 423 -30.67 30.45 39.01
N ILE A 424 -31.72 31.20 39.37
CA ILE A 424 -31.92 32.60 38.97
C ILE A 424 -32.17 33.42 40.23
N ARG A 425 -31.44 34.52 40.39
CA ARG A 425 -31.63 35.48 41.48
C ARG A 425 -32.08 36.82 40.90
N ILE A 426 -33.10 37.41 41.53
CA ILE A 426 -33.57 38.76 41.22
C ILE A 426 -33.25 39.63 42.43
N GLU A 427 -32.60 40.77 42.21
CA GLU A 427 -32.30 41.76 43.23
C GLU A 427 -32.90 43.10 42.82
N VAL A 428 -33.64 43.72 43.73
CA VAL A 428 -34.13 45.09 43.57
C VAL A 428 -33.12 45.99 44.29
N LYS A 429 -32.35 46.77 43.53
CA LYS A 429 -31.41 47.76 44.07
C LYS A 429 -32.06 49.14 44.14
#